data_AF-A0A392SIZ6-F1
#
_entry.id   AF-A0A392SIZ6-F1
#
_cell.length_a   1.000
_cell.length_b   1.000
_cell.length_c   1.000
_cell.angle_alpha   90.00
_cell.angle_beta   90.00
_cell.angle_gamma   90.00
#
_symmetry.space_group_name_H-M   'P 1'
#
loop_
_entity.id
_entity.type
_entity.pdbx_description
1 polymer ?
#
loop_
_entity_poly.entity_id
_entity_poly.type
_entity_poly.pdbx_seq_one_letter_code
_entity_poly.pdbx_strand_id
1 'polypeptide(L)' 'MAQSMANMADAVTAQTAAKNLRDLEKRDKALQNEESKGLIEFRHHKPPKFRGDVSPEEAGLWLQEIEKIFE' A
#
# COMPACT_ATOMS: atom_id res chain seq x y z
N MET A 1 -38.94 4.56 28.39
CA MET A 1 -38.49 3.46 27.51
C MET A 1 -38.06 3.94 26.13
N ALA A 2 -38.87 4.73 25.40
CA ALA A 2 -38.52 5.24 24.07
C ALA A 2 -37.17 6.00 24.00
N GLN A 3 -36.91 6.93 24.94
CA GLN A 3 -35.66 7.69 24.97
C GLN A 3 -34.42 6.79 25.14
N SER A 4 -34.53 5.71 25.92
CA SER A 4 -33.42 4.78 26.13
C SER A 4 -33.06 4.01 24.86
N MET A 5 -34.05 3.66 24.05
CA MET A 5 -33.83 2.99 22.76
C MET A 5 -33.23 3.94 21.74
N ALA A 6 -33.68 5.20 21.72
CA ALA A 6 -33.09 6.24 20.88
C ALA A 6 -31.60 6.45 21.20
N ASN A 7 -31.25 6.62 22.48
CA ASN A 7 -29.86 6.78 22.90
C ASN A 7 -28.99 5.56 22.56
N MET A 8 -29.54 4.34 22.64
CA MET A 8 -28.83 3.12 22.26
C MET A 8 -28.60 3.04 20.75
N ALA A 9 -29.59 3.42 19.94
CA ALA A 9 -29.45 3.47 18.49
C ALA A 9 -28.39 4.48 18.05
N ASP A 10 -28.34 5.65 18.69
CA ASP A 10 -27.32 6.68 18.44
C ASP A 10 -25.92 6.16 18.81
N ALA A 11 -25.80 5.51 19.97
CA ALA A 11 -24.54 4.92 20.43
C ALA A 11 -24.03 3.81 19.49
N VAL A 12 -24.93 2.95 18.99
CA VAL A 12 -24.59 1.89 18.03
C VAL A 12 -24.16 2.50 16.69
N THR A 13 -24.83 3.55 16.24
CA THR A 13 -24.49 4.26 14.99
C THR A 13 -23.11 4.92 15.10
N ALA A 14 -22.84 5.63 16.20
CA ALA A 14 -21.54 6.25 16.47
C ALA A 14 -20.42 5.21 16.58
N GLN A 15 -20.67 4.09 17.26
CA GLN A 15 -19.72 3.00 17.36
C GLN A 15 -19.41 2.39 15.98
N THR A 16 -20.43 2.23 15.14
CA THR A 16 -20.28 1.67 13.79
C THR A 16 -19.45 2.61 12.91
N ALA A 17 -19.71 3.92 12.95
CA ALA A 17 -18.90 4.91 12.24
C ALA A 17 -17.44 4.90 12.71
N ALA A 18 -17.19 4.83 14.02
CA ALA A 18 -15.84 4.77 14.57
C ALA A 18 -15.07 3.50 14.16
N LYS A 19 -15.76 2.35 14.12
CA LYS A 19 -15.18 1.09 13.62
C LYS A 19 -14.82 1.19 12.15
N ASN A 20 -15.72 1.73 11.33
CA ASN A 20 -15.48 1.88 9.90
C ASN A 20 -14.27 2.79 9.60
N LEU A 21 -14.12 3.90 10.33
CA LEU A 21 -12.96 4.78 10.20
C LEU A 21 -11.67 4.05 10.56
N ARG A 22 -11.66 3.34 11.69
CA ARG A 22 -10.49 2.57 12.15
C ARG A 22 -10.10 1.48 11.14
N ASP A 23 -11.07 0.80 10.54
CA ASP A 23 -10.80 -0.24 9.56
C ASP A 23 -10.34 0.34 8.21
N LEU A 24 -10.73 1.58 7.88
CA LEU A 24 -10.14 2.31 6.76
C LEU A 24 -8.68 2.67 7.03
N GLU A 25 -8.36 3.22 8.20
CA GLU A 25 -6.97 3.55 8.60
C GLU A 25 -6.07 2.32 8.62
N LYS A 26 -6.57 1.18 9.13
CA LYS A 26 -5.80 -0.07 9.11
C LYS A 26 -5.52 -0.56 7.70
N ARG A 27 -6.48 -0.44 6.78
CA ARG A 27 -6.29 -0.81 5.38
C ARG A 27 -5.28 0.10 4.70
N ASP A 28 -5.38 1.42 4.92
CA ASP A 28 -4.43 2.39 4.40
C ASP A 28 -3.00 2.10 4.87
N LYS A 29 -2.83 1.85 6.17
CA LYS A 29 -1.53 1.46 6.75
C LYS A 29 -1.02 0.12 6.20
N ALA A 30 -1.91 -0.85 5.97
CA ALA A 30 -1.52 -2.13 5.37
C ALA A 30 -1.02 -1.93 3.93
N LEU A 31 -1.70 -1.10 3.13
CA LEU A 31 -1.25 -0.75 1.78
C LEU A 31 0.12 -0.07 1.79
N GLN A 32 0.31 0.94 2.65
CA GLN A 32 1.61 1.62 2.80
C GLN A 32 2.73 0.65 3.22
N ASN A 33 2.42 -0.31 4.10
CA ASN A 33 3.38 -1.32 4.51
C ASN A 33 3.74 -2.29 3.37
N GLU A 34 2.78 -2.72 2.56
CA GLU A 34 3.05 -3.58 1.40
C GLU A 34 3.86 -2.84 0.32
N GLU A 35 3.55 -1.58 0.03
CA GLU A 35 4.37 -0.74 -0.86
C GLU A 35 5.80 -0.59 -0.34
N SER A 36 5.95 -0.36 0.97
CA SER A 36 7.26 -0.27 1.62
C SER A 36 8.03 -1.60 1.54
N LYS A 37 7.35 -2.74 1.71
CA LYS A 37 7.98 -4.06 1.56
C LYS A 37 8.48 -4.29 0.14
N GLY A 38 7.68 -3.98 -0.88
CA GLY A 38 8.10 -4.10 -2.28
C GLY A 38 9.35 -3.27 -2.59
N LEU A 39 9.42 -2.04 -2.07
CA LEU A 39 10.59 -1.18 -2.26
C LEU A 39 11.83 -1.69 -1.51
N ILE A 40 11.66 -2.23 -0.30
CA ILE A 40 12.76 -2.84 0.47
C ILE A 40 13.30 -4.06 -0.26
N GLU A 41 12.41 -4.95 -0.72
CA GLU A 41 12.79 -6.15 -1.45
C GLU A 41 13.52 -5.80 -2.75
N PHE A 42 12.95 -4.89 -3.54
CA PHE A 42 13.60 -4.36 -4.74
C PHE A 42 15.02 -3.87 -4.45
N ARG A 43 15.23 -3.13 -3.35
CA ARG A 43 16.57 -2.65 -2.97
C ARG A 43 17.51 -3.78 -2.52
N HIS A 44 17.01 -4.85 -1.90
CA HIS A 44 17.82 -6.02 -1.52
C HIS A 44 18.41 -6.74 -2.73
N HIS A 45 17.69 -6.77 -3.86
CA HIS A 45 18.18 -7.35 -5.11
C HIS A 45 19.29 -6.53 -5.79
N LYS A 46 19.65 -5.35 -5.25
CA LYS A 46 20.71 -4.46 -5.77
C LYS A 46 20.54 -4.20 -7.28
N PRO A 47 19.42 -3.58 -7.70
CA PRO A 47 19.10 -3.37 -9.10
C PRO A 47 20.20 -2.59 -9.82
N PRO A 48 20.48 -2.92 -11.09
CA PRO A 48 21.44 -2.17 -11.90
C PRO A 48 21.02 -0.70 -12.03
N LYS A 49 21.98 0.22 -12.02
CA LYS A 49 21.71 1.66 -12.19
C LYS A 49 21.48 1.98 -13.66
N PHE A 50 20.41 2.70 -13.95
CA PHE A 50 20.20 3.31 -15.26
C PHE A 50 21.12 4.54 -15.43
N ARG A 51 21.86 4.61 -16.54
CA ARG A 51 22.82 5.70 -16.77
C ARG A 51 22.24 6.87 -17.57
N GLY A 52 21.11 6.67 -18.27
CA GLY A 52 20.37 7.73 -18.96
C GLY A 52 20.99 8.24 -20.26
N ASP A 53 22.25 7.92 -20.52
CA ASP A 53 23.03 8.21 -21.73
C ASP A 53 23.18 7.00 -22.67
N VAL A 54 22.39 5.95 -22.43
CA VAL A 54 22.46 4.67 -23.14
C VAL A 54 21.56 4.64 -24.38
N SER A 55 21.89 3.79 -25.35
CA SER A 55 21.05 3.62 -26.55
C SER A 55 19.68 3.01 -26.18
N PRO A 56 18.66 3.13 -27.04
CA PRO A 56 17.37 2.46 -26.82
C PRO A 56 17.50 0.94 -26.60
N GLU A 57 18.42 0.28 -27.30
CA GLU A 57 18.70 -1.14 -27.15
C GLU A 57 19.29 -1.45 -25.77
N GLU A 58 20.25 -0.65 -25.31
CA GLU A 58 20.85 -0.79 -23.98
C GLU A 58 19.86 -0.48 -22.86
N ALA A 59 18.96 0.48 -23.06
CA ALA A 59 17.84 0.73 -22.14
C ALA A 59 16.89 -0.48 -22.07
N GLY A 60 16.65 -1.14 -23.20
CA GLY A 60 15.89 -2.39 -23.26
C GLY A 60 16.54 -3.52 -22.46
N LEU A 61 17.86 -3.69 -22.57
CA LEU A 61 18.60 -4.66 -21.76
C LEU A 61 18.54 -4.33 -20.27
N TRP A 62 18.64 -3.05 -19.90
CA TRP A 62 18.48 -2.63 -18.51
C TRP A 62 17.10 -2.97 -17.95
N LEU A 63 16.03 -2.77 -18.73
CA LEU A 63 14.67 -3.15 -18.33
C LEU A 63 14.55 -4.66 -18.11
N GLN A 64 15.09 -5.49 -19.01
CA GLN A 64 15.07 -6.94 -18.84
C GLN A 64 15.78 -7.40 -17.56
N GLU A 65 16.90 -6.78 -17.19
CA GLU A 65 17.59 -7.11 -15.94
C GLU A 65 16.80 -6.64 -14.70
N ILE A 66 16.02 -5.57 -14.80
CA ILE A 66 15.13 -5.13 -13.74
C ILE A 66 13.92 -6.07 -13.59
N GLU A 67 13.35 -6.55 -14.69
CA GLU A 67 12.18 -7.45 -14.69
C GLU A 67 12.47 -8.77 -13.96
N LYS A 68 13.70 -9.31 -14.06
CA LYS A 68 14.16 -10.49 -13.32
C LYS A 68 14.08 -10.37 -11.79
N ILE A 69 13.95 -9.16 -11.24
CA ILE A 69 13.81 -8.94 -9.80
C ILE A 69 12.37 -9.25 -9.34
N PHE A 70 11.41 -9.22 -10.27
CA PHE A 70 9.98 -9.39 -9.99
C PHE A 70 9.43 -10.77 -10.42
N GLU A 71 10.25 -11.63 -11.04
CA GLU A 71 9.96 -13.03 -11.39
C GLU A 71 10.27 -14.00 -10.25
#